data_AF-A0A2K8U6J9-F1
#
_entry.id   AF-A0A2K8U6J9-F1
#
_cell.length_a   1.000
_cell.length_b   1.000
_cell.length_c   1.000
_cell.angle_alpha   90.00
_cell.angle_beta   90.00
_cell.angle_gamma   90.00
#
_symmetry.space_group_name_H-M   'P 1'
#
loop_
_entity.id
_entity.type
_entity.pdbx_description
1 polymer ?
#
loop_
_entity_poly.entity_id
_entity_poly.type
_entity_poly.pdbx_seq_one_letter_code
_entity_poly.pdbx_strand_id
1 'polypeptide(L)' 'MKTESELRLDGMQALIHALGLVDAERFVAAVSRDRFDYTEWRQRGLPLLSLDALAAQANRLSETLK' A
#
# COMPACT_ATOMS: atom_id res chain seq x y z
N MET A 1 10.62 7.75 -11.95
CA MET A 1 9.32 7.20 -11.50
C MET A 1 9.26 5.77 -11.99
N LYS A 2 8.90 4.80 -11.14
CA LYS A 2 8.80 3.40 -11.57
C LYS A 2 7.67 3.25 -12.59
N THR A 3 7.87 2.38 -13.58
CA THR A 3 6.82 1.93 -14.49
C THR A 3 5.77 1.14 -13.72
N GLU A 4 4.58 1.00 -14.29
CA GLU A 4 3.54 0.17 -13.67
C GLU A 4 3.99 -1.28 -13.48
N SER A 5 4.79 -1.81 -14.41
CA SER A 5 5.31 -3.18 -14.33
C SER A 5 6.31 -3.34 -13.20
N GLU A 6 7.21 -2.38 -13.00
CA GLU A 6 8.12 -2.35 -11.86
C GLU A 6 7.34 -2.24 -10.54
N LEU A 7 6.32 -1.37 -10.49
CA LEU A 7 5.48 -1.20 -9.30
C LEU A 7 4.74 -2.49 -8.93
N ARG A 8 4.20 -3.21 -9.93
CA ARG A 8 3.53 -4.51 -9.72
C ARG A 8 4.51 -5.58 -9.20
N LEU A 9 5.73 -5.62 -9.74
CA LEU A 9 6.75 -6.57 -9.32
C LEU A 9 7.15 -6.35 -7.86
N ASP A 10 7.44 -5.09 -7.51
CA ASP A 10 7.78 -4.71 -6.14
C ASP A 10 6.63 -5.01 -5.16
N GLY A 11 5.39 -4.73 -5.57
CA GLY A 11 4.20 -5.01 -4.79
C GLY A 11 4.03 -6.50 -4.49
N MET A 12 4.25 -7.37 -5.48
CA MET A 12 4.20 -8.82 -5.28
C MET A 12 5.30 -9.31 -4.34
N GLN A 13 6.51 -8.80 -4.46
CA GLN A 13 7.61 -9.15 -3.55
C GLN A 13 7.30 -8.73 -2.11
N ALA A 14 6.73 -7.53 -1.93
CA ALA A 14 6.31 -7.07 -0.60
C ALA A 14 5.21 -7.96 0.01
N LEU A 15 4.23 -8.38 -0.78
CA LEU A 15 3.18 -9.29 -0.34
C LEU A 15 3.75 -10.65 0.07
N ILE A 16 4.61 -11.25 -0.75
CA ILE A 16 5.26 -12.54 -0.46
C ILE A 16 6.11 -12.44 0.82
N HIS A 17 6.85 -11.35 1.00
CA HIS A 17 7.68 -11.14 2.18
C HIS A 17 6.83 -10.99 3.46
N ALA A 18 5.68 -10.31 3.38
CA ALA A 18 4.82 -10.07 4.53
C ALA A 18 3.92 -11.25 4.91
N LEU A 19 3.40 -11.98 3.92
CA LEU A 19 2.37 -13.02 4.09
C LEU A 19 2.89 -14.44 3.86
N GLY A 20 4.04 -14.59 3.22
CA GLY A 20 4.47 -15.86 2.64
C GLY A 20 3.79 -16.16 1.30
N LEU A 21 4.34 -17.12 0.56
CA LEU A 21 3.93 -17.40 -0.82
C LEU A 21 2.46 -17.80 -0.95
N VAL A 22 1.99 -18.70 -0.09
CA VAL A 22 0.63 -19.26 -0.17
C VAL A 22 -0.43 -18.21 0.13
N ASP A 23 -0.25 -17.43 1.19
CA ASP A 23 -1.24 -16.42 1.58
C ASP A 23 -1.19 -15.18 0.69
N ALA A 24 -0.04 -14.84 0.10
CA ALA A 24 0.05 -13.82 -0.93
C ALA A 24 -0.79 -14.16 -2.18
N GLU A 25 -0.73 -15.41 -2.66
CA GLU A 25 -1.57 -15.88 -3.78
C GLU A 25 -3.06 -15.85 -3.42
N ARG A 26 -3.43 -16.30 -2.21
CA ARG A 26 -4.82 -16.24 -1.73
C ARG A 26 -5.33 -14.80 -1.62
N PHE A 27 -4.47 -13.88 -1.18
CA PHE A 27 -4.78 -12.45 -1.13
C PHE A 27 -5.09 -11.92 -2.53
N VAL A 28 -4.20 -12.11 -3.51
CA VAL A 28 -4.40 -11.66 -4.90
C VAL A 28 -5.68 -12.25 -5.49
N ALA A 29 -5.95 -13.53 -5.25
CA ALA A 29 -7.18 -14.18 -5.69
C ALA A 29 -8.43 -13.56 -5.04
N ALA A 30 -8.38 -13.23 -3.75
CA ALA A 30 -9.50 -12.61 -3.04
C ALA A 30 -9.79 -11.19 -3.56
N VAL A 31 -8.78 -10.33 -3.70
CA VAL A 31 -8.97 -8.96 -4.24
C VAL A 31 -9.28 -8.92 -5.73
N SER A 32 -9.03 -10.01 -6.47
CA SER A 32 -9.39 -10.11 -7.90
C SER A 32 -10.81 -10.63 -8.12
N ARG A 33 -11.32 -11.46 -7.20
CA ARG A 33 -12.68 -12.03 -7.29
C ARG A 33 -13.72 -11.03 -6.85
N ASP A 34 -13.47 -10.35 -5.73
CA ASP A 34 -14.34 -9.31 -5.20
C ASP A 34 -13.73 -7.94 -5.49
N ARG A 35 -14.56 -6.97 -5.91
CA ARG A 35 -14.09 -5.61 -6.14
C ARG A 35 -13.66 -5.02 -4.80
N PHE A 36 -12.35 -5.01 -4.53
CA PHE A 36 -11.80 -4.43 -3.31
C PHE A 36 -12.24 -2.97 -3.18
N ASP A 37 -13.01 -2.67 -2.12
CA ASP A 37 -13.47 -1.32 -1.87
C ASP A 37 -12.35 -0.50 -1.22
N TYR A 38 -11.57 0.15 -2.09
CA TYR A 38 -10.51 1.04 -1.65
C TYR A 38 -11.04 2.19 -0.77
N THR A 39 -12.28 2.66 -0.98
CA THR A 39 -12.87 3.74 -0.18
C THR A 39 -13.18 3.27 1.24
N GLU A 40 -13.79 2.08 1.39
CA GLU A 40 -14.04 1.48 2.69
C GLU A 40 -12.73 1.19 3.44
N TRP A 41 -11.76 0.56 2.77
CA TRP A 41 -10.45 0.29 3.37
C TRP A 41 -9.76 1.59 3.80
N ARG A 42 -9.78 2.64 2.97
CA ARG A 42 -9.13 3.92 3.28
C ARG A 42 -9.70 4.57 4.54
N GLN A 43 -10.99 4.41 4.81
CA GLN A 43 -11.63 4.97 6.01
C GLN A 43 -11.17 4.28 7.31
N ARG A 44 -10.78 3.01 7.25
CA ARG A 44 -10.46 2.20 8.44
C ARG A 44 -8.98 1.83 8.58
N GLY A 45 -8.25 1.81 7.47
CA GLY A 45 -6.89 1.26 7.37
C GLY A 45 -5.76 2.30 7.40
N LEU A 46 -6.06 3.58 7.20
CA LEU A 46 -5.09 4.65 7.45
C LEU A 46 -5.11 5.01 8.93
N PRO A 47 -3.94 5.33 9.53
CA PRO A 47 -3.91 5.95 10.85
C PRO A 47 -4.81 7.19 10.83
N LEU A 48 -5.59 7.41 11.90
CA LEU A 48 -6.34 8.64 12.16
C LEU A 48 -5.35 9.81 12.40
N LEU A 49 -4.57 10.15 11.37
CA LEU A 49 -3.80 11.37 11.31
C LEU A 49 -4.69 12.43 10.69
N SER A 50 -4.76 13.61 11.32
CA SER A 50 -5.34 14.76 10.65
C SER A 50 -4.58 15.05 9.36
N LEU A 51 -5.25 15.69 8.40
CA LEU A 51 -4.62 16.11 7.14
C LEU A 51 -3.35 16.94 7.40
N ASP A 52 -3.38 17.80 8.43
CA ASP A 52 -2.23 18.60 8.84
C ASP A 52 -1.06 17.76 9.35
N ALA A 53 -1.35 16.73 10.15
CA ALA A 53 -0.32 15.82 10.66
C ALA A 53 0.30 14.99 9.54
N LEU A 54 -0.52 14.54 8.58
CA LEU A 54 -0.05 13.84 7.38
C LEU A 54 0.85 14.74 6.52
N ALA A 55 0.43 15.98 6.29
CA ALA A 55 1.19 16.96 5.51
C ALA A 55 2.53 17.31 6.17
N ALA A 56 2.53 17.52 7.50
CA ALA A 56 3.74 17.77 8.27
C ALA A 56 4.72 16.58 8.22
N GLN A 57 4.20 15.35 8.23
CA GLN A 57 5.03 14.15 8.15
C GLN A 57 5.61 13.95 6.73
N ALA A 58 4.84 14.23 5.69
CA ALA A 58 5.31 14.21 4.30
C ALA A 58 6.42 15.25 4.07
N ASN A 59 6.26 16.48 4.58
CA ASN A 59 7.28 17.52 4.44
C ASN A 59 8.60 17.13 5.12
N ARG A 60 8.53 16.60 6.35
CA ARG A 60 9.72 16.10 7.07
C ARG A 60 10.45 15.00 6.29
N LEU A 61 9.72 14.04 5.72
CA LEU A 61 10.33 12.98 4.91
C LEU A 61 11.01 13.57 3.66
N SER A 62 10.38 14.56 3.00
CA SER A 62 10.98 15.23 1.84
C SER A 62 12.27 15.97 2.17
N GLU A 63 12.41 16.52 3.37
CA GLU A 63 13.65 17.18 3.82
C GLU A 63 14.78 16.17 4.04
N THR A 64 14.47 14.98 4.57
CA THR A 64 15.47 13.91 4.78
C THR A 64 15.93 13.21 3.50
N LEU A 65 15.20 13.39 2.40
CA LEU A 65 15.53 12.82 1.09
C LEU A 65 16.33 13.80 0.20
N LYS A 66 16.60 15.01 0.69
CA LYS A 66 17.51 15.98 0.06
C LYS A 66 18.93 15.78 0.57
#